data_AF-A0A7Y5YDW8-F1
#
_entry.id   AF-A0A7Y5YDW8-F1
#
_cell.length_a   1.000
_cell.length_b   1.000
_cell.length_c   1.000
_cell.angle_alpha   90.00
_cell.angle_beta   90.00
_cell.angle_gamma   90.00
#
_symmetry.space_group_name_H-M   'P 1'
#
loop_
_entity.id
_entity.type
_entity.pdbx_description
1 polymer ?
#
loop_
_entity_poly.entity_id
_entity_poly.type
_entity_poly.pdbx_seq_one_letter_code
_entity_poly.pdbx_strand_id
1 'polypeptide(L)' 'MTQEPDNTDRPRIHGNDREIIEDALRLLADLDDTPQDQMTPLYYQHAFEELRMVVDDLLRILGQNPSE' A
#
# COMPACT_ATOMS: atom_id res chain seq x y z
N MET A 1 11.35 40.09 -8.88
CA MET A 1 11.60 38.99 -7.95
C MET A 1 10.51 37.97 -8.19
N THR A 2 10.81 36.95 -8.98
CA THR A 2 9.84 35.91 -9.36
C THR A 2 9.75 34.95 -8.19
N GLN A 3 8.61 34.92 -7.49
CA GLN A 3 8.35 33.89 -6.48
C GLN A 3 8.20 32.55 -7.21
N GLU A 4 9.13 31.63 -6.96
CA GLU A 4 8.97 30.22 -7.30
C GLU A 4 7.76 29.67 -6.54
N PRO A 5 6.89 28.85 -7.16
CA PRO A 5 5.85 28.17 -6.43
C PRO A 5 6.51 27.18 -5.46
N ASP A 6 6.15 27.32 -4.19
CA ASP A 6 6.48 26.42 -3.08
C ASP A 6 6.02 25.00 -3.44
N ASN A 7 6.92 24.25 -4.06
CA ASN A 7 6.68 22.91 -4.54
C ASN A 7 7.22 21.95 -3.46
N THR A 8 6.50 21.80 -2.36
CA THR A 8 6.77 20.73 -1.38
C THR A 8 5.48 20.29 -0.70
N ASP A 9 4.51 19.84 -1.50
CA ASP A 9 3.50 18.89 -1.02
C ASP A 9 4.18 17.51 -0.92
N ARG A 10 5.11 17.39 0.02
CA ARG A 10 5.59 16.07 0.42
C ARG A 10 4.51 15.50 1.32
N PRO A 11 3.91 14.34 0.99
CA PRO A 11 2.96 13.71 1.90
C PRO A 11 3.68 13.54 3.23
N ARG A 12 3.13 14.19 4.26
CA ARG A 12 3.62 14.02 5.63
C ARG A 12 3.28 12.58 5.99
N ILE A 13 4.26 11.69 5.90
CA ILE A 13 4.15 10.32 6.39
C ILE A 13 3.86 10.43 7.89
N HIS A 14 2.59 10.32 8.29
CA HIS A 14 2.20 10.25 9.69
C HIS A 14 2.67 8.89 10.24
N GLY A 15 2.80 8.73 11.56
CA GLY A 15 3.25 7.46 12.16
C GLY A 15 2.46 6.24 11.64
N ASN A 16 1.18 6.44 11.35
CA ASN A 16 0.27 5.48 10.72
C ASN A 16 0.68 5.07 9.29
N ASP A 17 1.20 5.99 8.49
CA ASP A 17 1.56 5.72 7.09
C ASP A 17 2.80 4.81 6.99
N ARG A 18 3.72 4.94 7.95
CA ARG A 18 4.88 4.03 8.05
C ARG A 18 4.47 2.62 8.41
N GLU A 19 3.50 2.47 9.32
CA GLU A 19 2.94 1.16 9.69
C GLU A 19 2.26 0.50 8.50
N ILE A 20 1.46 1.25 7.74
CA ILE A 20 0.82 0.79 6.50
C ILE A 20 1.86 0.30 5.47
N ILE A 21 2.95 1.05 5.28
CA ILE A 21 4.02 0.65 4.35
C ILE A 21 4.74 -0.62 4.85
N GLU A 22 5.00 -0.74 6.15
CA GLU A 22 5.62 -1.94 6.72
C GLU A 22 4.72 -3.18 6.58
N ASP A 23 3.42 -3.03 6.81
CA ASP A 23 2.45 -4.13 6.65
C ASP A 23 2.29 -4.52 5.17
N ALA A 24 2.32 -3.56 4.25
CA ALA A 24 2.34 -3.83 2.82
C ALA A 24 3.55 -4.68 2.40
N LEU A 25 4.74 -4.34 2.92
CA LEU A 25 5.97 -5.09 2.63
C LEU A 25 5.92 -6.51 3.21
N ARG A 26 5.35 -6.69 4.41
CA ARG A 26 5.16 -8.02 5.01
C ARG A 26 4.21 -8.88 4.18
N LEU A 27 3.07 -8.32 3.79
CA LEU A 27 2.10 -9.04 2.95
C LEU A 27 2.73 -9.51 1.63
N LEU A 28 3.52 -8.65 0.97
CA LEU A 28 4.23 -9.02 -0.26
C LEU A 28 5.27 -10.12 -0.02
N ALA A 29 6.03 -10.03 1.07
CA ALA A 29 7.00 -11.07 1.43
C ALA A 29 6.31 -12.42 1.70
N ASP A 30 5.20 -12.42 2.45
CA ASP A 30 4.44 -13.64 2.73
C ASP A 30 3.89 -14.27 1.44
N LEU A 31 3.45 -13.44 0.48
CA LEU A 31 3.00 -13.90 -0.84
C LEU A 31 4.13 -14.52 -1.67
N ASP A 32 5.31 -13.89 -1.68
CA ASP A 32 6.49 -14.38 -2.41
C ASP A 32 7.07 -15.66 -1.80
N ASP A 33 7.04 -15.78 -0.47
CA ASP A 33 7.55 -16.93 0.27
C ASP A 33 6.58 -18.13 0.29
N THR A 34 5.31 -17.92 -0.10
CA THR A 34 4.31 -18.99 -0.11
C THR A 34 4.58 -20.02 -1.22
N PRO A 35 4.81 -21.30 -0.87
CA PRO A 35 5.00 -22.35 -1.85
C PRO A 35 3.77 -22.53 -2.75
N GLN A 36 4.00 -22.83 -4.03
CA GLN A 36 2.93 -22.96 -5.03
C GLN A 36 1.89 -24.04 -4.67
N ASP A 37 2.29 -25.11 -3.99
CA ASP A 37 1.40 -26.17 -3.51
C ASP A 37 0.49 -25.74 -2.36
N GLN A 38 0.81 -24.63 -1.69
CA GLN A 38 0.02 -24.01 -0.63
C GLN A 38 -0.90 -22.89 -1.14
N MET A 39 -0.70 -22.44 -2.39
CA MET A 39 -1.54 -21.44 -3.06
C MET A 39 -2.88 -22.04 -3.53
N THR A 40 -3.75 -22.33 -2.56
CA THR A 40 -5.11 -22.81 -2.81
C THR A 40 -6.01 -21.69 -3.36
N PRO A 41 -7.17 -22.02 -3.99
CA PRO A 41 -8.13 -20.99 -4.40
C PRO A 41 -8.58 -20.06 -3.26
N LEU A 42 -8.72 -20.59 -2.04
CA LEU A 42 -9.07 -19.80 -0.87
C LEU A 42 -7.93 -18.88 -0.45
N TYR A 43 -6.69 -19.36 -0.52
CA TYR A 43 -5.50 -18.52 -0.29
C TYR A 43 -5.49 -17.32 -1.25
N TYR A 44 -5.70 -17.56 -2.55
CA TYR A 44 -5.77 -16.48 -3.53
C TYR A 44 -6.89 -15.48 -3.26
N GLN A 45 -8.08 -15.95 -2.87
CA GLN A 45 -9.18 -15.05 -2.55
C GLN A 45 -8.81 -14.15 -1.36
N HIS A 46 -8.24 -14.72 -0.30
CA HIS A 46 -7.84 -13.96 0.88
C HIS A 46 -6.71 -12.97 0.56
N ALA A 47 -5.65 -13.44 -0.10
CA ALA A 47 -4.53 -12.61 -0.52
C ALA A 47 -4.97 -11.44 -1.42
N PHE A 48 -5.94 -11.67 -2.32
CA PHE A 48 -6.50 -10.61 -3.15
C PHE A 48 -7.24 -9.55 -2.32
N GLU A 49 -8.01 -9.95 -1.32
CA GLU A 49 -8.72 -9.01 -0.43
C GLU A 49 -7.73 -8.16 0.37
N GLU A 50 -6.67 -8.77 0.93
CA GLU A 50 -5.62 -8.07 1.67
C GLU A 50 -4.84 -7.11 0.76
N LEU A 51 -4.42 -7.57 -0.43
CA LEU A 51 -3.75 -6.72 -1.41
C LEU A 51 -4.64 -5.54 -1.81
N ARG A 52 -5.94 -5.75 -1.99
CA ARG A 52 -6.87 -4.68 -2.35
C ARG A 52 -6.92 -3.60 -1.26
N MET A 53 -6.99 -3.99 0.02
CA MET A 53 -7.01 -3.05 1.14
C MET A 53 -5.68 -2.28 1.24
N VAL A 54 -4.56 -2.99 1.18
CA VAL A 54 -3.23 -2.38 1.23
C VAL A 54 -3.00 -1.40 0.08
N VAL A 55 -3.41 -1.76 -1.15
CA VAL A 55 -3.29 -0.85 -2.30
C VAL A 55 -4.13 0.41 -2.11
N ASP A 56 -5.34 0.30 -1.55
CA ASP A 56 -6.20 1.45 -1.24
C ASP A 56 -5.52 2.40 -0.24
N ASP A 57 -4.96 1.85 0.83
CA ASP A 57 -4.22 2.60 1.84
C ASP A 57 -2.94 3.26 1.28
N LEU A 58 -2.21 2.55 0.41
CA LEU A 58 -1.03 3.10 -0.27
C LEU A 58 -1.42 4.23 -1.24
N LEU A 59 -2.51 4.09 -1.99
CA LEU A 59 -3.02 5.14 -2.87
C LEU A 59 -3.42 6.38 -2.06
N ARG A 60 -4.07 6.18 -0.91
CA ARG A 60 -4.39 7.25 0.03
C ARG A 60 -3.15 7.98 0.54
N ILE A 61 -2.07 7.26 0.88
CA ILE A 61 -0.78 7.88 1.27
C ILE A 61 -0.20 8.72 0.14
N LEU A 62 -0.35 8.29 -1.11
CA LEU A 62 0.06 9.02 -2.31
C LEU A 62 -0.89 10.18 -2.68
N GLY A 63 -1.90 10.46 -1.86
CA GLY A 63 -2.89 11.51 -2.10
C GLY A 63 -3.88 11.20 -3.23
N GLN A 64 -3.94 9.93 -3.66
CA GLN A 64 -4.96 9.44 -4.60
C GLN A 64 -6.14 8.91 -3.76
N ASN A 65 -7.35 9.41 -3.99
CA ASN A 65 -8.55 8.83 -3.39
C ASN A 65 -9.18 7.84 -4.38
N PRO A 66 -8.98 6.53 -4.23
CA PRO A 66 -9.56 5.52 -5.12
C PRO A 66 -11.08 5.35 -4.98
N SER A 67 -11.72 6.08 -4.04
CA SER A 67 -13.17 6.07 -3.80
C SER A 67 -13.95 7.19 -4.52
N GLU A 68 -13.31 7.95 -5.42
CA GLU A 68 -13.97 8.93 -6.32
C GLU A 68 -14.17 8.37 -7.74
#